data_AF-A0A7S3SDY0-F1
#
_entry.id   AF-A0A7S3SDY0-F1
#
_cell.length_a   1.000
_cell.length_b   1.000
_cell.length_c   1.000
_cell.angle_alpha   90.00
_cell.angle_beta   90.00
_cell.angle_gamma   90.00
#
_symmetry.space_group_name_H-M   'P 1'
#
loop_
_entity.id
_entity.type
_entity.pdbx_description
1 polymer ?
#
loop_
_entity_poly.entity_id
_entity_poly.type
_entity_poly.pdbx_seq_one_letter_code
_entity_poly.pdbx_strand_id
1 'polypeptide(L)'
;FVMPLGDIEIAHFERVVYGLKNFDMVLVPKDFTQKPLHVNAINMEHLDALKTWLDSCNIKFYEGTANLNWTSIMKHINDIGIESFYEDGGWKFLNMQGSSDEEEED
;
A
#
# COMPACT_ATOMS: atom_id res chain seq x y z
N PHE A 1 -6.45 -10.65 -15.24
CA PHE A 1 -5.31 -9.76 -14.94
C PHE A 1 -4.12 -10.63 -14.50
N VAL A 2 -2.87 -10.25 -14.81
CA VAL A 2 -1.66 -11.01 -14.43
C VAL A 2 -0.56 -10.04 -14.01
N MET A 3 -0.05 -10.17 -12.77
CA MET A 3 1.13 -9.48 -12.26
C MET A 3 2.13 -10.53 -11.76
N PRO A 4 3.35 -10.59 -12.31
CA PRO A 4 4.40 -11.43 -11.75
C PRO A 4 4.74 -10.96 -10.33
N LEU A 5 4.79 -11.89 -9.39
CA LEU A 5 5.14 -11.58 -7.99
C LEU A 5 6.51 -10.89 -7.88
N GLY A 6 7.45 -11.28 -8.75
CA GLY A 6 8.79 -10.69 -8.81
C GLY A 6 8.82 -9.22 -9.24
N ASP A 7 7.74 -8.70 -9.82
CA ASP A 7 7.64 -7.31 -10.28
C ASP A 7 6.97 -6.40 -9.26
N ILE A 8 6.52 -6.94 -8.12
CA ILE A 8 5.89 -6.18 -7.05
C ILE A 8 6.99 -5.57 -6.16
N GLU A 9 6.95 -4.26 -5.99
CA GLU A 9 7.80 -3.51 -5.06
C GLU A 9 7.23 -3.56 -3.65
N ILE A 10 5.98 -3.13 -3.49
CA ILE A 10 5.23 -3.22 -2.24
C ILE A 10 3.74 -3.51 -2.51
N ALA A 11 3.05 -3.96 -1.48
CA ALA A 11 1.59 -3.90 -1.41
C ALA A 11 1.13 -2.87 -0.37
N HIS A 12 -0.07 -2.32 -0.53
CA HIS A 12 -0.72 -1.48 0.47
C HIS A 12 -2.19 -1.84 0.59
N PHE A 13 -2.64 -2.14 1.80
CA PHE A 13 -4.05 -2.35 2.12
C PHE A 13 -4.70 -1.02 2.49
N GLU A 14 -5.78 -0.67 1.80
CA GLU A 14 -6.54 0.56 2.02
C GLU A 14 -7.90 0.24 2.64
N ARG A 15 -8.43 1.19 3.42
CA ARG A 15 -9.71 1.05 4.13
C ARG A 15 -9.75 -0.14 5.09
N VAL A 16 -8.61 -0.45 5.71
CA VAL A 16 -8.55 -1.41 6.80
C VAL A 16 -9.08 -0.70 8.06
N VAL A 17 -10.40 -0.75 8.25
CA VAL A 17 -11.10 -0.07 9.34
C VAL A 17 -12.07 -1.05 10.00
N TYR A 18 -12.15 -1.00 11.33
CA TYR A 18 -13.10 -1.82 12.07
C TYR A 18 -14.55 -1.52 11.63
N GLY A 19 -15.35 -2.57 11.40
CA GLY A 19 -16.74 -2.46 10.99
C GLY A 19 -16.99 -2.32 9.48
N LEU A 20 -15.97 -2.05 8.65
CA LEU A 20 -16.10 -2.20 7.21
C LEU A 20 -16.13 -3.68 6.82
N LYS A 21 -16.95 -4.02 5.84
CA LYS A 21 -17.03 -5.40 5.31
C LYS A 21 -15.90 -5.71 4.33
N ASN A 22 -15.40 -4.67 3.65
CA ASN A 22 -14.46 -4.81 2.56
C ASN A 22 -13.32 -3.80 2.70
N PHE A 23 -12.13 -4.20 2.25
CA PHE A 23 -10.95 -3.35 2.09
C PHE A 23 -10.51 -3.36 0.60
N ASP A 24 -9.52 -2.53 0.25
CA ASP A 24 -8.86 -2.58 -1.06
C ASP A 24 -7.39 -2.94 -0.89
N MET A 25 -6.77 -3.48 -1.94
CA MET A 25 -5.34 -3.72 -2.00
C MET A 25 -4.74 -3.06 -3.23
N VAL A 26 -3.64 -2.34 -3.03
CA VAL A 26 -2.87 -1.71 -4.08
C VAL A 26 -1.53 -2.43 -4.21
N LEU A 27 -1.17 -2.82 -5.43
CA LEU A 27 0.12 -3.41 -5.76
C LEU A 27 0.96 -2.39 -6.54
N VAL A 28 2.08 -1.97 -5.95
CA VAL A 28 3.02 -1.04 -6.58
C VAL A 28 4.08 -1.85 -7.33
N PRO A 29 4.26 -1.62 -8.65
CA PRO A 29 5.30 -2.29 -9.42
C PRO A 29 6.69 -1.71 -9.13
N LYS A 30 7.74 -2.52 -9.30
CA LYS A 30 9.16 -2.10 -9.25
C LYS A 30 9.54 -1.12 -10.35
N ASP A 31 8.81 -1.14 -11.45
CA ASP A 31 8.88 -0.11 -12.48
C ASP A 31 7.95 1.05 -12.09
N PHE A 32 8.52 2.10 -11.50
CA PHE A 32 7.78 3.26 -10.99
C PHE A 32 7.12 4.10 -12.09
N THR A 33 7.37 3.80 -13.36
CA THR A 33 6.64 4.40 -14.50
C THR A 33 5.29 3.73 -14.74
N GLN A 34 5.10 2.50 -14.25
CA GLN A 34 3.85 1.77 -14.33
C GLN A 34 2.87 2.21 -13.24
N LYS A 35 1.59 2.19 -13.57
CA LYS A 35 0.53 2.54 -12.63
C LYS A 35 0.36 1.42 -11.58
N PRO A 36 0.20 1.75 -10.30
CA PRO A 36 -0.22 0.79 -9.29
C PRO A 36 -1.55 0.14 -9.66
N LEU A 37 -1.70 -1.09 -9.22
CA LEU A 37 -2.89 -1.90 -9.53
C LEU A 37 -3.78 -2.02 -8.32
N HIS A 38 -5.08 -1.87 -8.56
CA HIS A 38 -6.09 -1.90 -7.52
C HIS A 38 -6.90 -3.18 -7.60
N VAL A 39 -6.97 -3.90 -6.48
CA VAL A 39 -7.90 -5.00 -6.24
C VAL A 39 -8.88 -4.52 -5.19
N ASN A 40 -10.09 -4.19 -5.63
CA ASN A 40 -11.06 -3.51 -4.80
C ASN A 40 -12.09 -4.46 -4.18
N ALA A 41 -12.69 -4.01 -3.09
CA ALA A 41 -13.82 -4.67 -2.42
C ALA A 41 -13.52 -6.13 -2.01
N ILE A 42 -12.34 -6.37 -1.45
CA ILE A 42 -11.95 -7.67 -0.90
C ILE A 42 -12.62 -7.83 0.47
N ASN A 43 -13.27 -8.96 0.74
CA ASN A 43 -13.88 -9.24 2.03
C ASN A 43 -12.83 -9.24 3.15
N MET A 44 -13.11 -8.56 4.27
CA MET A 44 -12.24 -8.49 5.45
C MET A 44 -11.80 -9.86 5.98
N GLU A 45 -12.60 -10.92 5.77
CA GLU A 45 -12.21 -12.29 6.16
C GLU A 45 -10.93 -12.78 5.49
N HIS A 46 -10.51 -12.18 4.37
CA HIS A 46 -9.31 -12.57 3.63
C HIS A 46 -8.07 -11.73 3.99
N LEU A 47 -8.19 -10.70 4.83
CA LEU A 47 -7.09 -9.77 5.11
C LEU A 47 -5.86 -10.49 5.68
N ASP A 48 -6.02 -11.27 6.75
CA ASP A 48 -4.90 -11.94 7.43
C ASP A 48 -4.25 -13.03 6.55
N ALA A 49 -5.07 -13.72 5.75
CA ALA A 49 -4.58 -14.71 4.80
C ALA A 49 -3.73 -14.05 3.70
N LEU A 50 -4.16 -12.88 3.20
CA LEU A 50 -3.41 -12.13 2.19
C LEU A 50 -2.12 -11.55 2.76
N LYS A 51 -2.12 -11.02 3.99
CA LYS A 51 -0.91 -10.59 4.70
C LYS A 51 0.10 -11.72 4.81
N THR A 52 -0.35 -12.88 5.32
CA THR A 52 0.50 -14.09 5.45
C THR A 52 1.06 -14.55 4.11
N TRP A 53 0.25 -14.49 3.05
CA TRP A 53 0.69 -14.86 1.71
C TRP A 53 1.74 -13.89 1.14
N LEU A 54 1.55 -12.58 1.30
CA LEU A 54 2.52 -11.57 0.88
C LEU A 54 3.85 -11.73 1.63
N ASP A 55 3.81 -11.98 2.94
CA ASP A 55 5.00 -12.29 3.75
C ASP A 55 5.73 -13.53 3.22
N SER A 56 4.99 -14.61 2.90
CA SER A 56 5.56 -15.83 2.34
C SER A 56 6.22 -15.62 0.97
N CYS A 57 5.79 -14.58 0.25
CA CYS A 57 6.35 -14.16 -1.04
C CYS A 57 7.47 -13.11 -0.89
N ASN A 58 7.84 -12.74 0.34
CA ASN A 58 8.79 -11.68 0.67
C ASN A 58 8.41 -10.32 0.04
N ILE A 59 7.11 -10.04 -0.01
CA ILE A 59 6.56 -8.77 -0.49
C ILE A 59 6.19 -7.95 0.75
N LYS A 60 6.88 -6.83 0.93
CA LYS A 60 6.57 -5.91 2.02
C LYS A 60 5.20 -5.28 1.78
N PHE A 61 4.40 -5.17 2.84
CA PHE A 61 3.11 -4.51 2.79
C PHE A 61 2.93 -3.48 3.90
N TYR A 62 1.94 -2.63 3.69
CA TYR A 62 1.52 -1.54 4.57
C TYR A 62 0.00 -1.55 4.67
N GLU A 63 -0.56 -0.87 5.67
CA GLU A 63 -2.01 -0.71 5.81
C GLU A 63 -2.39 0.71 6.20
N GLY A 64 -3.59 1.15 5.81
CA GLY A 64 -4.13 2.47 6.12
C GLY A 64 -5.66 2.48 6.08
N THR A 65 -6.25 3.48 6.74
CA THR A 65 -7.71 3.64 6.86
C THR A 65 -8.35 4.31 5.65
N ALA A 66 -7.55 5.01 4.82
CA ALA A 66 -8.01 5.79 3.68
C ALA A 66 -7.46 5.27 2.33
N ASN A 67 -8.09 5.68 1.23
CA ASN A 67 -7.54 5.50 -0.12
C ASN A 67 -6.53 6.62 -0.43
N LEU A 68 -5.39 6.26 -0.99
CA LEU A 68 -4.34 7.21 -1.32
C LEU A 68 -4.41 7.67 -2.77
N ASN A 69 -3.92 8.89 -3.03
CA ASN A 69 -3.71 9.35 -4.40
C ASN A 69 -2.39 8.81 -4.95
N TRP A 70 -2.40 7.53 -5.35
CA TRP A 70 -1.25 6.83 -5.92
C TRP A 70 -0.71 7.50 -7.18
N THR A 71 -1.56 8.16 -7.98
CA THR A 71 -1.09 8.89 -9.16
C THR A 71 -0.16 10.04 -8.75
N SER A 72 -0.55 10.82 -7.74
CA SER A 72 0.28 11.90 -7.21
C SER A 72 1.53 11.39 -6.49
N ILE A 73 1.41 10.31 -5.71
CA ILE A 73 2.55 9.68 -5.01
C ILE A 73 3.60 9.21 -6.02
N MET A 74 3.19 8.39 -6.99
CA MET A 74 4.12 7.86 -8.00
C MET A 74 4.73 8.97 -8.84
N LYS A 75 3.96 10.01 -9.19
CA LYS A 75 4.50 11.18 -9.87
C LYS A 75 5.58 11.86 -9.04
N HIS A 76 5.31 12.12 -7.76
CA HIS A 76 6.26 12.77 -6.88
C HIS A 76 7.56 11.98 -6.75
N ILE A 77 7.47 10.65 -6.57
CA ILE A 77 8.65 9.77 -6.51
C ILE A 77 9.47 9.83 -7.81
N ASN A 78 8.80 9.81 -8.97
CA ASN A 78 9.49 9.94 -10.25
C ASN A 78 10.13 11.33 -10.44
N ASP A 79 9.49 12.40 -9.93
CA ASP A 79 9.98 13.78 -10.04
C ASP A 79 11.21 14.03 -9.15
N ILE A 80 11.24 13.50 -7.91
CA ILE A 80 12.39 13.63 -7.00
C ILE A 80 13.51 12.62 -7.28
N GLY A 81 13.18 11.52 -7.96
CA GLY A 81 14.10 10.41 -8.22
C GLY A 81 14.04 9.31 -7.15
N ILE A 82 14.16 8.06 -7.61
CA ILE A 82 14.04 6.86 -6.76
C ILE A 82 15.13 6.82 -5.67
N GLU A 83 16.35 7.26 -5.98
CA GLU A 83 17.46 7.29 -5.01
C GLU A 83 17.13 8.21 -3.83
N SER A 84 16.77 9.47 -4.11
CA SER A 84 16.36 10.44 -3.09
C SER A 84 15.13 9.98 -2.31
N PHE A 85 14.17 9.31 -2.95
CA PHE A 85 13.04 8.72 -2.25
C PHE A 85 13.47 7.72 -1.17
N TYR A 86 14.42 6.82 -1.46
CA TYR A 86 14.90 5.86 -0.46
C TYR A 86 15.82 6.49 0.59
N GLU A 87 16.62 7.51 0.23
CA GLU A 87 17.41 8.29 1.20
C GLU A 87 16.52 8.97 2.25
N ASP A 88 15.36 9.48 1.82
CA ASP A 88 14.36 10.11 2.68
C ASP A 88 13.48 9.10 3.45
N GLY A 89 13.83 7.81 3.42
CA GLY A 89 13.18 6.76 4.18
C GLY A 89 12.12 5.97 3.39
N GLY A 90 11.96 6.24 2.10
CA GLY A 90 11.14 5.48 1.16
C GLY A 90 9.70 5.31 1.63
N TRP A 91 9.19 4.08 1.58
CA TRP A 91 7.81 3.75 1.91
C TRP A 91 7.42 3.91 3.40
N LYS A 92 8.31 4.39 4.28
CA LYS A 92 7.99 4.59 5.71
C LYS A 92 6.85 5.58 5.95
N PHE A 93 6.60 6.52 5.04
CA PHE A 93 5.49 7.48 5.18
C PHE A 93 4.12 6.78 5.20
N LEU A 94 4.00 5.58 4.60
CA LEU A 94 2.76 4.78 4.63
C LEU A 94 2.40 4.31 6.04
N ASN A 95 3.38 4.16 6.95
CA ASN A 95 3.11 3.83 8.35
C ASN A 95 2.53 5.03 9.12
N MET A 96 2.87 6.27 8.73
CA MET A 96 2.45 7.47 9.46
C MET A 96 0.96 7.78 9.25
N GLN A 97 0.37 7.34 8.14
CA GLN A 97 -1.05 7.57 7.86
C GLN A 97 -1.99 6.57 8.53
N GLY A 98 -1.47 5.47 9.09
CA GLY A 98 -2.26 4.57 9.95
C GLY A 98 -2.60 5.17 11.32
N SER A 99 -1.98 6.30 11.68
CA SER A 99 -2.14 6.98 12.98
C SER A 99 -2.95 8.28 12.88
N SER A 100 -3.53 8.62 11.72
CA SER A 100 -4.27 9.87 11.53
C SER A 100 -5.76 9.79 11.88
N ASP A 101 -6.18 8.76 12.62
CA ASP A 101 -7.52 8.62 13.23
C ASP A 101 -7.44 8.29 14.74
N GLU A 102 -6.39 8.76 15.44
CA GLU A 102 -6.39 8.88 16.92
C GLU A 102 -6.33 10.37 17.29
N GLU A 103 -7.32 11.15 16.84
CA GLU A 103 -7.86 12.25 17.64
C GLU A 103 -9.06 11.71 18.43
N GLU A 104 -8.79 10.95 19.50
CA GLU A 104 -9.72 10.85 20.63
C GLU A 104 -9.05 11.46 21.87
N GLU A 105 -9.80 12.38 22.48
CA GLU A 105 -9.47 13.24 23.61
C GLU A 105 -8.99 12.45 24.85
N ASP A 106 -7.95 12.98 25.50
CA ASP A 106 -7.89 13.13 26.96
C ASP A 106 -7.25 14.49 27.31
#